data_AF-A0A5C5B8Q2-F1
#
_entry.id   AF-A0A5C5B8Q2-F1
#
_cell.length_a   1.000
_cell.length_b   1.000
_cell.length_c   1.000
_cell.angle_alpha   90.00
_cell.angle_beta   90.00
_cell.angle_gamma   90.00
#
_symmetry.space_group_name_H-M   'P 1'
#
loop_
_entity.id
_entity.type
_entity.pdbx_description
1 polymer ?
#
loop_
_entity_poly.entity_id
_entity_poly.type
_entity_poly.pdbx_seq_one_letter_code
_entity_poly.pdbx_strand_id
1 'polypeptide(L)'
;MERVRRRLHRREDAGTGIGHWCIFSGRSVGTANRPTAWCAHLRGRVGSWGLPARDGTISTVDAPLLADQRRALIRAQVAREGAVRVADLTESLGVSEMTVRRDIAALADEGVLARVHGGAVATRTAAEPAFAEKAERSFAEKAAIAQAVAALIEPGTSLGITAGTTTAAAARAIAALPHVATLSVLTNSLPATEALLAADPRPALTVTGGEPTPSAALVGPLAEAACRDFHLDVLVLGVSGMSLAAGLTSPNTLEVATLQAFVAAAGRVVVAADSAKWGTAALRTIARWDAVDVLVTDDALPADAIEALGGVEVRTVSAHP
;
A
#
# COMPACT_ATOMS: atom_id res chain seq x y z
N MET A 1 44.05 53.48 -5.37
CA MET A 1 42.84 53.33 -6.20
C MET A 1 41.93 52.32 -5.49
N GLU A 2 41.28 52.70 -4.39
CA GLU A 2 39.91 53.28 -4.36
C GLU A 2 38.86 52.17 -4.18
N ARG A 3 38.58 51.75 -2.94
CA ARG A 3 37.42 52.13 -2.08
C ARG A 3 36.06 51.96 -2.75
N VAL A 4 35.19 51.09 -2.19
CA VAL A 4 33.77 51.32 -1.79
C VAL A 4 33.32 50.06 -1.00
N ARG A 5 33.29 50.05 0.35
CA ARG A 5 32.28 50.51 1.34
C ARG A 5 31.13 49.54 1.65
N ARG A 6 31.12 49.14 2.93
CA ARG A 6 30.10 48.45 3.74
C ARG A 6 28.68 49.02 3.60
N ARG A 7 27.67 48.18 3.81
CA ARG A 7 26.45 48.53 4.57
C ARG A 7 25.90 47.31 5.33
N LEU A 8 26.17 47.29 6.62
CA LEU A 8 25.36 46.64 7.65
C LEU A 8 24.17 47.57 7.95
N HIS A 9 22.98 47.02 8.10
CA HIS A 9 21.89 47.68 8.82
C HIS A 9 21.33 46.73 9.88
N ARG A 10 21.78 47.00 11.10
CA ARG A 10 21.19 46.64 12.39
C ARG A 10 20.21 47.78 12.72
N ARG A 11 18.97 47.47 13.08
CA ARG A 11 18.10 48.39 13.82
C ARG A 11 17.48 47.61 14.97
N GLU A 12 17.83 48.04 16.18
CA GLU A 12 17.22 47.71 17.45
C GLU A 12 16.03 48.67 17.72
N ASP A 13 14.98 48.09 18.29
CA ASP A 13 14.07 48.54 19.37
C ASP A 13 13.36 49.90 19.40
N ALA A 14 12.03 49.79 19.57
CA ALA A 14 11.10 50.46 20.50
C ALA A 14 9.70 50.42 19.85
N GLY A 15 8.57 50.06 20.46
CA GLY A 15 8.11 49.89 21.83
C GLY A 15 6.60 50.23 21.85
N THR A 16 5.84 49.57 22.73
CA THR A 16 4.49 49.93 23.24
C THR A 16 3.22 49.80 22.37
N GLY A 17 2.20 49.13 22.95
CA GLY A 17 0.77 49.16 22.55
C GLY A 17 0.09 47.79 22.58
N ILE A 18 -0.11 47.15 23.74
CA ILE A 18 -1.39 47.06 24.49
C ILE A 18 -2.59 46.64 23.63
N GLY A 19 -3.09 45.43 23.88
CA GLY A 19 -4.36 44.91 23.38
C GLY A 19 -4.75 43.64 24.12
N HIS A 20 -5.42 43.80 25.27
CA HIS A 20 -6.19 42.79 26.00
C HIS A 20 -6.97 41.87 25.07
N TRP A 21 -7.13 40.59 25.41
CA TRP A 21 -8.46 39.95 25.44
C TRP A 21 -8.45 38.77 26.43
N CYS A 22 -9.56 38.67 27.13
CA CYS A 22 -9.72 38.06 28.44
C CYS A 22 -9.65 36.54 28.51
N ILE A 23 -9.13 36.10 29.66
CA ILE A 23 -9.42 34.85 30.36
C ILE A 23 -10.91 34.74 30.65
N PHE A 24 -11.53 33.58 30.39
CA PHE A 24 -12.66 33.13 31.20
C PHE A 24 -12.54 31.65 31.52
N SER A 25 -12.20 31.41 32.77
CA SER A 25 -12.32 30.15 33.49
C SER A 25 -13.76 29.89 33.90
N GLY A 26 -14.21 28.64 33.86
CA GLY A 26 -15.47 28.23 34.50
C GLY A 26 -15.67 26.72 34.52
N ARG A 27 -15.22 26.06 35.61
CA ARG A 27 -15.83 24.81 36.11
C ARG A 27 -17.25 25.16 36.58
N SER A 28 -18.28 24.31 36.49
CA SER A 28 -18.45 23.08 37.27
C SER A 28 -19.87 22.54 37.09
N VAL A 29 -19.99 21.20 37.16
CA VAL A 29 -21.05 20.40 37.81
C VAL A 29 -22.52 20.55 37.32
N GLY A 30 -23.14 19.42 36.96
CA GLY A 30 -24.61 19.33 36.95
C GLY A 30 -25.22 18.16 36.20
N THR A 31 -25.16 16.98 36.83
CA THR A 31 -26.25 15.97 36.93
C THR A 31 -27.01 15.47 35.68
N ALA A 32 -26.97 14.14 35.58
CA ALA A 32 -27.90 13.22 34.93
C ALA A 32 -29.36 13.69 34.80
N ASN A 33 -29.97 13.39 33.64
CA ASN A 33 -31.37 12.99 33.62
C ASN A 33 -31.69 12.08 32.40
N ARG A 34 -31.99 10.82 32.69
CA ARG A 34 -32.83 9.93 31.85
C ARG A 34 -34.25 9.98 32.42
N PRO A 35 -35.28 9.89 31.57
CA PRO A 35 -36.29 8.85 31.78
C PRO A 35 -36.67 8.17 30.45
N THR A 36 -36.59 6.84 30.30
CA THR A 36 -37.62 5.83 30.65
C THR A 36 -39.04 6.18 30.21
N ALA A 37 -39.54 5.47 29.20
CA ALA A 37 -40.75 4.64 29.24
C ALA A 37 -41.25 4.44 27.80
N TRP A 38 -41.47 3.18 27.42
CA TRP A 38 -42.67 2.73 26.70
C TRP A 38 -42.60 1.21 26.60
N CYS A 39 -43.33 0.54 27.49
CA CYS A 39 -43.60 -0.89 27.44
C CYS A 39 -45.11 -1.11 27.44
N ALA A 40 -45.54 -1.85 26.42
CA ALA A 40 -46.57 -2.90 26.44
C ALA A 40 -48.02 -2.57 26.83
N HIS A 41 -48.90 -2.71 25.83
CA HIS A 41 -50.02 -3.67 25.96
C HIS A 41 -50.54 -4.07 24.58
N LEU A 42 -50.60 -5.37 24.29
CA LEU A 42 -51.86 -6.10 24.03
C LEU A 42 -51.56 -7.59 23.78
N ARG A 43 -52.11 -8.42 24.66
CA ARG A 43 -52.19 -9.89 24.54
C ARG A 43 -53.35 -10.23 23.60
N GLY A 44 -53.21 -11.30 22.82
CA GLY A 44 -54.36 -11.90 22.15
C GLY A 44 -54.06 -13.14 21.31
N ARG A 45 -54.57 -14.28 21.79
CA ARG A 45 -54.91 -15.53 21.10
C ARG A 45 -53.80 -16.52 20.74
N VAL A 46 -53.77 -17.55 21.59
CA VAL A 46 -53.35 -18.91 21.31
C VAL A 46 -54.23 -19.49 20.20
N GLY A 47 -53.61 -19.94 19.11
CA GLY A 47 -54.22 -20.74 18.06
C GLY A 47 -53.27 -21.88 17.73
N SER A 48 -53.67 -23.10 18.08
CA SER A 48 -52.97 -24.33 17.73
C SER A 48 -53.03 -24.54 16.22
N TRP A 49 -51.89 -24.48 15.55
CA TRP A 49 -51.73 -24.98 14.19
C TRP A 49 -50.70 -26.08 14.21
N GLY A 50 -51.12 -27.28 13.79
CA GLY A 50 -50.27 -28.46 13.74
C GLY A 50 -49.06 -28.25 12.83
N LEU A 51 -47.89 -28.61 13.33
CA LEU A 51 -46.69 -28.77 12.53
C LEU A 51 -46.81 -30.05 11.70
N PRO A 52 -46.79 -30.03 10.36
CA PRO A 52 -46.40 -31.22 9.63
C PRO A 52 -44.90 -31.41 9.82
N ALA A 53 -44.50 -32.62 10.18
CA ALA A 53 -43.12 -33.07 10.07
C ALA A 53 -42.65 -32.82 8.62
N ARG A 54 -41.63 -31.97 8.47
CA ARG A 54 -40.93 -31.78 7.20
C ARG A 54 -39.64 -32.55 7.28
N ASP A 55 -39.68 -33.72 6.67
CA ASP A 55 -38.51 -34.52 6.33
C ASP A 55 -37.60 -33.71 5.39
N GLY A 56 -36.30 -33.95 5.53
CA GLY A 56 -35.23 -33.09 5.05
C GLY A 56 -35.19 -32.86 3.54
N THR A 57 -34.79 -31.65 3.18
CA THR A 57 -33.61 -31.34 2.35
C THR A 57 -33.63 -29.83 2.12
N ILE A 58 -32.82 -29.08 2.89
CA ILE A 58 -32.49 -27.71 2.50
C ILE A 58 -31.51 -27.86 1.33
N SER A 59 -32.04 -27.83 0.11
CA SER A 59 -31.20 -27.55 -1.06
C SER A 59 -30.69 -26.12 -0.89
N THR A 60 -29.40 -25.98 -0.61
CA THR A 60 -28.67 -24.72 -0.75
C THR A 60 -28.64 -24.38 -2.23
N VAL A 61 -29.68 -23.71 -2.71
CA VAL A 61 -29.66 -23.07 -4.03
C VAL A 61 -28.76 -21.86 -3.87
N ASP A 62 -27.55 -21.94 -4.42
CA ASP A 62 -26.62 -20.82 -4.50
C ASP A 62 -27.35 -19.58 -5.02
N ALA A 63 -27.39 -18.53 -4.21
CA ALA A 63 -27.95 -17.26 -4.62
C ALA A 63 -27.14 -16.74 -5.83
N PRO A 64 -27.80 -16.26 -6.90
CA PRO A 64 -27.08 -15.82 -8.09
C PRO A 64 -26.12 -14.69 -7.73
N LEU A 65 -24.83 -14.90 -8.07
CA LEU A 65 -23.76 -13.93 -7.82
C LEU A 65 -24.14 -12.53 -8.34
N LEU A 66 -23.95 -11.52 -7.50
CA LEU A 66 -24.14 -10.13 -7.91
C LEU A 66 -23.15 -9.76 -9.01
N ALA A 67 -23.53 -8.79 -9.86
CA ALA A 67 -22.69 -8.39 -11.00
C ALA A 67 -21.28 -7.95 -10.57
N ASP A 68 -21.15 -7.22 -9.47
CA ASP A 68 -19.84 -6.78 -8.94
C ASP A 68 -18.98 -7.95 -8.47
N GLN A 69 -19.56 -8.90 -7.75
CA GLN A 69 -18.86 -10.11 -7.28
C GLN A 69 -18.38 -10.94 -8.47
N ARG A 70 -19.23 -11.12 -9.47
CA ARG A 70 -18.89 -11.86 -10.69
C ARG A 70 -17.79 -11.17 -11.50
N ARG A 71 -17.86 -9.85 -11.64
CA ARG A 71 -16.81 -9.05 -12.28
C ARG A 71 -15.48 -9.13 -11.54
N ALA A 72 -15.50 -9.12 -10.20
CA ALA A 72 -14.29 -9.30 -9.40
C ALA A 72 -13.64 -10.67 -9.61
N LEU A 73 -14.43 -11.74 -9.70
CA LEU A 73 -13.95 -13.09 -10.00
C LEU A 73 -13.34 -13.20 -11.40
N ILE A 74 -14.00 -12.64 -12.42
CA ILE A 74 -13.48 -12.59 -13.80
C ILE A 74 -12.15 -11.84 -13.84
N ARG A 75 -12.05 -10.68 -13.17
CA ARG A 75 -10.81 -9.90 -13.08
C ARG A 75 -9.69 -10.69 -12.40
N ALA A 76 -9.98 -11.34 -11.27
CA ALA A 76 -9.00 -12.14 -10.55
C ALA A 76 -8.49 -13.33 -11.38
N GLN A 77 -9.38 -13.97 -12.14
CA GLN A 77 -9.02 -15.10 -12.99
C GLN A 77 -8.16 -14.65 -14.18
N VAL A 78 -8.53 -13.56 -14.86
CA VAL A 78 -7.72 -12.95 -15.93
C VAL A 78 -6.34 -12.51 -15.42
N ALA A 79 -6.27 -11.95 -14.21
CA ALA A 79 -5.00 -11.54 -13.60
C ALA A 79 -4.08 -12.72 -13.26
N ARG A 80 -4.65 -13.91 -12.99
CA ARG A 80 -3.90 -15.12 -12.64
C ARG A 80 -3.45 -15.90 -13.88
N GLU A 81 -4.35 -16.05 -14.86
CA GLU A 81 -4.17 -16.92 -16.03
C GLU A 81 -3.74 -16.15 -17.28
N GLY A 82 -3.80 -14.81 -17.24
CA GLY A 82 -3.49 -13.92 -18.36
C GLY A 82 -4.56 -13.86 -19.45
N ALA A 83 -5.35 -14.93 -19.59
CA ALA A 83 -6.48 -15.04 -20.50
C ALA A 83 -7.55 -15.98 -19.95
N VAL A 84 -8.80 -15.75 -20.32
CA VAL A 84 -9.95 -16.59 -19.95
C VAL A 84 -10.88 -16.79 -21.14
N ARG A 85 -11.52 -17.95 -21.24
CA ARG A 85 -12.57 -18.21 -22.23
C ARG A 85 -13.94 -17.99 -21.60
N VAL A 86 -14.89 -17.55 -22.42
CA VAL A 86 -16.28 -17.36 -21.98
C VAL A 86 -16.90 -18.70 -21.55
N ALA A 87 -16.57 -19.80 -22.23
CA ALA A 87 -17.08 -21.13 -21.87
C ALA A 87 -16.65 -21.56 -20.46
N ASP A 88 -15.36 -21.41 -20.15
CA ASP A 88 -14.78 -21.76 -18.85
C ASP A 88 -15.40 -20.91 -17.72
N LEU A 89 -15.67 -19.63 -17.98
CA LEU A 89 -16.34 -18.73 -17.03
C LEU A 89 -17.83 -19.04 -16.85
N THR A 90 -18.51 -19.49 -17.91
CA THR A 90 -19.91 -19.93 -17.80
C THR A 90 -20.03 -21.17 -16.92
N GLU A 91 -19.10 -22.11 -17.06
CA GLU A 91 -19.05 -23.32 -16.23
C GLU A 91 -18.68 -23.00 -14.77
N SER A 92 -17.65 -22.17 -14.55
CA SER A 92 -17.17 -21.85 -13.20
C SER A 92 -18.07 -20.91 -12.39
N LEU A 93 -18.78 -19.99 -13.06
CA LEU A 93 -19.63 -19.00 -12.40
C LEU A 93 -21.13 -19.37 -12.45
N GLY A 94 -21.49 -20.46 -13.13
CA GLY A 94 -22.88 -20.91 -13.24
C GLY A 94 -23.82 -19.92 -13.93
N VAL A 95 -23.31 -19.09 -14.84
CA VAL A 95 -24.10 -18.04 -15.52
C VAL A 95 -24.12 -18.19 -17.04
N SER A 96 -25.16 -17.65 -17.68
CA SER A 96 -25.28 -17.71 -19.14
C SER A 96 -24.11 -17.05 -19.86
N GLU A 97 -23.81 -17.55 -21.07
CA GLU A 97 -22.77 -17.01 -21.94
C GLU A 97 -22.97 -15.51 -22.22
N MET A 98 -24.22 -15.07 -22.38
CA MET A 98 -24.56 -13.66 -22.58
C MET A 98 -24.24 -12.80 -21.35
N THR A 99 -24.41 -13.34 -20.14
CA THR A 99 -24.07 -12.65 -18.89
C THR A 99 -22.57 -12.44 -18.80
N VAL A 100 -21.78 -13.50 -19.00
CA VAL A 100 -20.31 -13.43 -19.03
C VAL A 100 -19.82 -12.43 -20.08
N ARG A 101 -20.40 -12.47 -21.29
CA ARG A 101 -20.06 -11.51 -22.36
C ARG A 101 -20.37 -10.06 -21.97
N ARG A 102 -21.46 -9.82 -21.24
CA ARG A 102 -21.82 -8.48 -20.74
C ARG A 102 -20.86 -8.00 -19.65
N ASP A 103 -20.44 -8.87 -18.75
CA ASP A 103 -19.48 -8.51 -17.70
C ASP A 103 -18.08 -8.25 -18.26
N ILE A 104 -17.63 -9.09 -19.21
CA ILE A 104 -16.39 -8.85 -19.96
C ILE A 104 -16.46 -7.51 -20.71
N ALA A 105 -17.62 -7.18 -21.32
CA ALA A 105 -17.77 -5.90 -22.00
C ALA A 105 -17.65 -4.72 -21.02
N ALA A 106 -18.33 -4.78 -19.86
CA ALA A 106 -18.22 -3.74 -18.84
C ALA A 106 -16.77 -3.57 -18.34
N LEU A 107 -16.07 -4.67 -18.03
CA LEU A 107 -14.68 -4.63 -17.60
C LEU A 107 -13.72 -4.16 -18.71
N ALA A 108 -14.06 -4.39 -19.97
CA ALA A 108 -13.31 -3.89 -21.11
C ALA A 108 -13.52 -2.38 -21.31
N ASP A 109 -14.74 -1.89 -21.14
CA ASP A 109 -15.08 -0.46 -21.19
C ASP A 109 -14.37 0.31 -20.04
N GLU A 110 -14.18 -0.34 -18.89
CA GLU A 110 -13.40 0.16 -17.76
C GLU A 110 -11.86 0.06 -17.96
N GLY A 111 -11.40 -0.55 -19.06
CA GLY A 111 -9.97 -0.72 -19.37
C GLY A 111 -9.23 -1.79 -18.55
N VAL A 112 -9.96 -2.55 -17.73
CA VAL A 112 -9.42 -3.56 -16.80
C VAL A 112 -8.92 -4.80 -17.54
N LEU A 113 -9.52 -5.14 -18.68
CA LEU A 113 -9.16 -6.26 -19.54
C LEU A 113 -9.45 -5.92 -21.02
N ALA A 114 -8.95 -6.73 -21.95
CA ALA A 114 -9.23 -6.60 -23.37
C ALA A 114 -10.10 -7.77 -23.86
N ARG A 115 -11.14 -7.45 -24.63
CA ARG A 115 -12.00 -8.47 -25.25
C ARG A 115 -11.28 -9.12 -26.44
N VAL A 116 -11.33 -10.45 -26.51
CA VAL A 116 -10.85 -11.23 -27.67
C VAL A 116 -11.95 -12.14 -28.19
N HIS A 117 -11.71 -12.81 -29.32
CA HIS A 117 -12.67 -13.75 -29.86
C HIS A 117 -12.86 -14.94 -28.88
N GLY A 118 -14.07 -15.05 -28.30
CA GLY A 118 -14.42 -16.13 -27.37
C GLY A 118 -13.95 -15.97 -25.93
N GLY A 119 -13.43 -14.80 -25.53
CA GLY A 119 -12.83 -14.63 -24.21
C GLY A 119 -12.43 -13.20 -23.86
N ALA A 120 -11.63 -13.09 -22.81
CA ALA A 120 -10.95 -11.88 -22.39
C ALA A 120 -9.48 -12.18 -22.13
N VAL A 121 -8.60 -11.21 -22.39
CA VAL A 121 -7.19 -11.26 -22.02
C VAL A 121 -6.88 -10.08 -21.11
N ALA A 122 -5.86 -10.22 -20.27
CA ALA A 122 -5.33 -9.07 -19.56
C ALA A 122 -4.94 -8.01 -20.60
N THR A 123 -5.42 -6.78 -20.45
CA THR A 123 -4.85 -5.64 -21.17
C THR A 123 -3.35 -5.62 -20.86
N ARG A 124 -2.49 -5.34 -21.85
CA ARG A 124 -1.03 -5.25 -21.60
C ARG A 124 -0.68 -4.12 -20.61
N THR A 125 -1.63 -3.22 -20.38
CA THR A 125 -1.79 -2.40 -19.18
C THR A 125 -2.65 -3.13 -18.16
N ALA A 126 -2.19 -4.27 -17.64
CA ALA A 126 -2.92 -4.97 -16.59
C ALA A 126 -2.97 -3.98 -15.42
N ALA A 127 -4.16 -3.44 -15.17
CA ALA A 127 -4.38 -2.45 -14.14
C ALA A 127 -3.69 -2.95 -12.87
N GLU A 128 -2.76 -2.14 -12.35
CA GLU A 128 -1.96 -2.54 -11.21
C GLU A 128 -2.88 -3.05 -10.09
N PRO A 129 -2.63 -4.25 -9.52
CA PRO A 129 -3.54 -4.77 -8.51
C PRO A 129 -3.59 -3.80 -7.34
N ALA A 130 -4.81 -3.54 -6.85
CA ALA A 130 -5.05 -2.58 -5.80
C ALA A 130 -4.26 -2.97 -4.54
N PHE A 131 -3.94 -1.98 -3.70
CA PHE A 131 -3.15 -2.20 -2.49
C PHE A 131 -3.68 -3.36 -1.63
N ALA A 132 -5.00 -3.42 -1.41
CA ALA A 132 -5.63 -4.48 -0.62
C ALA A 132 -5.38 -5.89 -1.19
N GLU A 133 -5.53 -6.07 -2.51
CA GLU A 133 -5.28 -7.35 -3.18
C GLU A 133 -3.81 -7.80 -3.06
N LYS A 134 -2.87 -6.84 -3.07
CA LYS A 134 -1.45 -7.12 -2.86
C LYS A 134 -1.12 -7.36 -1.38
N ALA A 135 -1.90 -6.84 -0.43
CA ALA A 135 -1.59 -6.87 0.99
C ALA A 135 -1.93 -8.24 1.61
N GLU A 136 -2.98 -8.90 1.12
CA GLU A 136 -3.41 -10.22 1.60
C GLU A 136 -2.49 -11.37 1.15
N ARG A 137 -1.81 -11.22 0.01
CA ARG A 137 -0.87 -12.23 -0.49
C ARG A 137 0.40 -12.23 0.36
N SER A 138 0.93 -13.41 0.69
CA SER A 138 2.24 -13.56 1.36
C SER A 138 2.37 -12.67 2.62
N PHE A 139 1.31 -12.61 3.43
CA PHE A 139 1.25 -11.73 4.59
C PHE A 139 2.31 -12.05 5.64
N ALA A 140 2.54 -13.35 5.89
CA ALA A 140 3.52 -13.81 6.89
C ALA A 140 4.96 -13.47 6.46
N GLU A 141 5.28 -13.71 5.19
CA GLU A 141 6.56 -13.38 4.58
C GLU A 141 6.81 -11.87 4.65
N LYS A 142 5.80 -11.05 4.31
CA LYS A 142 5.91 -9.58 4.39
C LYS A 142 6.11 -9.10 5.83
N ALA A 143 5.48 -9.74 6.81
CA ALA A 143 5.68 -9.41 8.21
C ALA A 143 7.11 -9.74 8.67
N ALA A 144 7.64 -10.91 8.29
CA ALA A 144 9.03 -11.29 8.60
C ALA A 144 10.04 -10.34 7.94
N ILE A 145 9.84 -10.03 6.65
CA ILE A 145 10.67 -9.08 5.90
C ILE A 145 10.61 -7.70 6.56
N ALA A 146 9.42 -7.24 6.93
CA ALA A 146 9.22 -5.95 7.61
C ALA A 146 10.02 -5.84 8.93
N GLN A 147 10.06 -6.90 9.73
CA GLN A 147 10.85 -6.91 10.97
C GLN A 147 12.35 -6.87 10.70
N ALA A 148 12.84 -7.63 9.72
CA ALA A 148 14.25 -7.58 9.34
C ALA A 148 14.66 -6.23 8.75
N VAL A 149 13.76 -5.58 8.00
CA VAL A 149 13.96 -4.20 7.54
C VAL A 149 14.02 -3.23 8.72
N ALA A 150 13.10 -3.32 9.68
CA ALA A 150 13.11 -2.44 10.85
C ALA A 150 14.39 -2.57 11.69
N ALA A 151 14.95 -3.79 11.78
CA ALA A 151 16.20 -4.05 12.48
C ALA A 151 17.45 -3.42 11.82
N LEU A 152 17.34 -2.97 10.56
CA LEU A 152 18.40 -2.24 9.86
C LEU A 152 18.41 -0.74 10.16
N ILE A 153 17.37 -0.20 10.80
CA ILE A 153 17.17 1.24 10.95
C ILE A 153 17.76 1.73 12.27
N GLU A 154 18.81 2.54 12.17
CA GLU A 154 19.52 3.10 13.33
C GLU A 154 18.84 4.38 13.86
N PRO A 155 19.03 4.74 15.13
CA PRO A 155 18.58 6.02 15.68
C PRO A 155 19.12 7.22 14.89
N GLY A 156 18.28 8.24 14.68
CA GLY A 156 18.66 9.46 13.96
C GLY A 156 18.68 9.36 12.44
N THR A 157 18.37 8.19 11.86
CA THR A 157 18.38 7.97 10.40
C THR A 157 17.37 8.86 9.67
N SER A 158 17.82 9.47 8.57
CA SER A 158 16.92 10.03 7.55
C SER A 158 16.48 8.94 6.57
N LEU A 159 15.18 8.63 6.58
CA LEU A 159 14.63 7.41 6.00
C LEU A 159 13.65 7.70 4.87
N GLY A 160 13.88 7.14 3.69
CA GLY A 160 12.90 7.04 2.62
C GLY A 160 12.06 5.77 2.75
N ILE A 161 10.74 5.86 2.66
CA ILE A 161 9.86 4.69 2.55
C ILE A 161 8.97 4.84 1.33
N THR A 162 9.13 3.92 0.38
CA THR A 162 8.35 3.91 -0.87
C THR A 162 7.00 3.24 -0.71
N ALA A 163 6.09 3.47 -1.65
CA ALA A 163 4.81 2.78 -1.70
C ALA A 163 4.94 1.31 -2.11
N GLY A 164 4.25 0.45 -1.36
CA GLY A 164 4.28 -1.00 -1.54
C GLY A 164 3.65 -1.68 -0.34
N THR A 165 3.16 -2.91 -0.51
CA THR A 165 2.54 -3.64 0.61
C THR A 165 3.58 -4.15 1.60
N THR A 166 4.74 -4.59 1.11
CA THR A 166 5.88 -4.98 1.95
C THR A 166 6.47 -3.77 2.67
N THR A 167 6.61 -2.62 2.00
CA THR A 167 7.14 -1.39 2.62
C THR A 167 6.15 -0.76 3.59
N ALA A 168 4.85 -0.86 3.37
CA ALA A 168 3.84 -0.48 4.34
C ALA A 168 3.88 -1.38 5.59
N ALA A 169 4.15 -2.68 5.45
CA ALA A 169 4.41 -3.56 6.59
C ALA A 169 5.70 -3.14 7.33
N ALA A 170 6.77 -2.81 6.60
CA ALA A 170 7.99 -2.28 7.18
C ALA A 170 7.75 -0.97 7.95
N ALA A 171 6.95 -0.04 7.42
CA ALA A 171 6.58 1.19 8.10
C ALA A 171 5.88 0.93 9.44
N ARG A 172 5.01 -0.08 9.52
CA ARG A 172 4.39 -0.50 10.80
C ARG A 172 5.41 -1.07 11.79
N ALA A 173 6.36 -1.87 11.32
CA ALA A 173 7.43 -2.40 12.17
C ALA A 173 8.36 -1.27 12.67
N ILE A 174 8.70 -0.32 11.79
CA ILE A 174 9.51 0.86 12.12
C ILE A 174 8.77 1.77 13.12
N ALA A 175 7.45 1.95 12.96
CA ALA A 175 6.62 2.71 13.88
C ALA A 175 6.63 2.15 15.32
N ALA A 176 6.95 0.87 15.49
CA ALA A 176 7.06 0.21 16.79
C ALA A 176 8.48 0.28 17.40
N LEU A 177 9.46 0.87 16.72
CA LEU A 177 10.83 0.97 17.23
C LEU A 177 10.89 1.91 18.45
N PRO A 178 11.65 1.57 19.50
CA PRO A 178 11.81 2.43 20.68
C PRO A 178 12.37 3.82 20.36
N HIS A 179 13.19 3.92 19.30
CA HIS A 179 13.82 5.15 18.84
C HIS A 179 13.12 5.81 17.67
N VAL A 180 11.87 5.42 17.34
CA VAL A 180 11.14 5.96 16.18
C VAL A 180 11.07 7.50 16.18
N ALA A 181 10.96 8.13 17.34
CA ALA A 181 10.91 9.60 17.46
C ALA A 181 12.21 10.31 17.07
N THR A 182 13.32 9.57 16.96
CA THR A 182 14.60 10.13 16.48
C THR A 182 14.69 10.16 14.95
N LEU A 183 13.78 9.48 14.25
CA LEU A 183 13.82 9.32 12.80
C LEU A 183 13.21 10.53 12.07
N SER A 184 13.76 10.82 10.90
CA SER A 184 13.16 11.74 9.92
C SER A 184 12.75 10.95 8.69
N VAL A 185 11.45 10.88 8.39
CA VAL A 185 10.91 9.99 7.36
C VAL A 185 10.32 10.78 6.20
N LEU A 186 10.74 10.47 4.98
CA LEU A 186 10.11 10.89 3.73
C LEU A 186 9.37 9.71 3.11
N THR A 187 8.08 9.84 2.82
CA THR A 187 7.32 8.76 2.16
C THR A 187 6.37 9.27 1.09
N ASN A 188 6.21 8.48 0.03
CA ASN A 188 5.15 8.67 -0.96
C ASN A 188 3.98 7.68 -0.77
N SER A 189 3.94 6.96 0.36
CA SER A 189 2.94 5.92 0.61
C SER A 189 1.89 6.41 1.60
N LEU A 190 0.61 6.40 1.19
CA LEU A 190 -0.48 6.73 2.11
C LEU A 190 -0.60 5.69 3.25
N PRO A 191 -0.53 4.36 3.00
CA PRO A 191 -0.54 3.37 4.09
C PRO A 191 0.66 3.47 5.05
N ALA A 192 1.85 3.82 4.55
CA ALA A 192 3.00 4.05 5.43
C ALA A 192 2.82 5.32 6.27
N THR A 193 2.26 6.38 5.68
CA THR A 193 1.94 7.63 6.38
C THR A 193 0.97 7.36 7.53
N GLU A 194 -0.10 6.61 7.29
CA GLU A 194 -1.06 6.23 8.34
C GLU A 194 -0.39 5.47 9.48
N ALA A 195 0.46 4.48 9.16
CA ALA A 195 1.19 3.70 10.15
C ALA A 195 2.12 4.57 11.03
N LEU A 196 2.85 5.50 10.41
CA LEU A 196 3.81 6.35 11.12
C LEU A 196 3.13 7.47 11.93
N LEU A 197 1.98 7.97 11.46
CA LEU A 197 1.17 8.94 12.21
C LEU A 197 0.51 8.32 13.46
N ALA A 198 0.26 7.00 13.44
CA ALA A 198 -0.26 6.26 14.58
C ALA A 198 0.79 5.96 15.66
N ALA A 199 2.08 6.18 15.37
CA ALA A 199 3.16 5.97 16.35
C ALA A 199 3.11 6.98 17.50
N ASP A 200 3.48 6.54 18.70
CA ASP A 200 3.62 7.39 19.87
C ASP A 200 4.85 6.95 20.71
N PRO A 201 5.91 7.78 20.81
CA PRO A 201 6.10 9.06 20.11
C PRO A 201 6.27 8.86 18.60
N ARG A 202 6.03 9.91 17.79
CA ARG A 202 6.08 9.85 16.32
C ARG A 202 7.40 10.37 15.75
N PRO A 203 7.85 9.89 14.56
CA PRO A 203 8.99 10.47 13.86
C PRO A 203 8.66 11.86 13.27
N ALA A 204 9.69 12.59 12.84
CA ALA A 204 9.49 13.73 11.95
C ALA A 204 9.07 13.21 10.57
N LEU A 205 7.81 13.39 10.18
CA LEU A 205 7.23 12.79 8.98
C LEU A 205 6.95 13.84 7.89
N THR A 206 7.49 13.61 6.69
CA THR A 206 7.17 14.35 5.47
C THR A 206 6.56 13.41 4.43
N VAL A 207 5.45 13.84 3.82
CA VAL A 207 4.79 13.11 2.73
C VAL A 207 5.07 13.87 1.44
N THR A 208 5.51 13.18 0.38
CA THR A 208 5.97 13.81 -0.87
C THR A 208 4.91 14.67 -1.57
N GLY A 209 3.62 14.45 -1.27
CA GLY A 209 2.51 14.98 -2.07
C GLY A 209 2.48 14.36 -3.47
N GLY A 210 1.61 14.88 -4.33
CA GLY A 210 1.45 14.42 -5.73
C GLY A 210 0.10 13.77 -6.00
N GLU A 211 0.04 13.04 -7.10
CA GLU A 211 -1.19 12.39 -7.58
C GLU A 211 -1.30 10.97 -7.01
N PRO A 212 -2.45 10.58 -6.44
CA PRO A 212 -2.64 9.24 -5.91
C PRO A 212 -2.81 8.22 -7.04
N THR A 213 -2.26 7.03 -6.82
CA THR A 213 -2.37 5.86 -7.71
C THR A 213 -3.27 4.77 -7.08
N PRO A 214 -3.73 3.77 -7.86
CA PRO A 214 -4.46 2.61 -7.32
C PRO A 214 -3.69 1.79 -6.28
N SER A 215 -2.36 1.89 -6.24
CA SER A 215 -1.49 1.25 -5.25
C SER A 215 -1.38 2.04 -3.93
N ALA A 216 -2.11 3.16 -3.81
CA ALA A 216 -2.02 4.13 -2.73
C ALA A 216 -0.64 4.80 -2.59
N ALA A 217 0.09 4.90 -3.73
CA ALA A 217 1.28 5.73 -3.87
C ALA A 217 0.93 7.14 -4.33
N LEU A 218 1.75 8.12 -3.96
CA LEU A 218 1.75 9.47 -4.50
C LEU A 218 2.87 9.61 -5.54
N VAL A 219 2.52 10.12 -6.72
CA VAL A 219 3.43 10.20 -7.88
C VAL A 219 3.37 11.56 -8.59
N GLY A 220 4.21 11.71 -9.61
CA GLY A 220 4.22 12.88 -10.49
C GLY A 220 5.25 13.93 -10.08
N PRO A 221 5.33 15.05 -10.83
CA PRO A 221 6.44 16.00 -10.72
C PRO A 221 6.64 16.58 -9.32
N LEU A 222 5.55 16.77 -8.56
CA LEU A 222 5.61 17.24 -7.17
C LEU A 222 6.29 16.20 -6.26
N ALA A 223 5.91 14.93 -6.38
CA ALA A 223 6.50 13.86 -5.59
C ALA A 223 7.98 13.68 -5.92
N GLU A 224 8.32 13.73 -7.21
CA GLU A 224 9.71 13.62 -7.67
C GLU A 224 10.56 14.81 -7.21
N ALA A 225 10.02 16.03 -7.21
CA ALA A 225 10.73 17.21 -6.72
C ALA A 225 10.99 17.10 -5.21
N ALA A 226 10.00 16.67 -4.44
CA ALA A 226 10.17 16.39 -3.02
C ALA A 226 11.26 15.33 -2.77
N CYS A 227 11.41 14.31 -3.62
CA CYS A 227 12.50 13.35 -3.47
C CYS A 227 13.87 13.99 -3.74
N ARG A 228 13.98 14.84 -4.75
CA ARG A 228 15.25 15.49 -5.16
C ARG A 228 15.79 16.51 -4.16
N ASP A 229 14.91 17.12 -3.37
CA ASP A 229 15.29 18.15 -2.40
C ASP A 229 15.76 17.57 -1.05
N PHE A 230 15.73 16.25 -0.90
CA PHE A 230 16.11 15.55 0.32
C PHE A 230 17.35 14.69 0.10
N HIS A 231 18.12 14.52 1.17
CA HIS A 231 19.17 13.50 1.27
C HIS A 231 18.72 12.48 2.30
N LEU A 232 18.71 11.20 1.90
CA LEU A 232 18.24 10.10 2.73
C LEU A 232 19.42 9.19 3.02
N ASP A 233 19.64 8.85 4.29
CA ASP A 233 20.65 7.88 4.69
C ASP A 233 20.27 6.49 4.20
N VAL A 234 18.99 6.12 4.37
CA VAL A 234 18.47 4.80 4.01
C VAL A 234 17.16 4.93 3.23
N LEU A 235 17.01 4.13 2.18
CA LEU A 235 15.77 3.96 1.43
C LEU A 235 15.23 2.53 1.60
N VAL A 236 13.98 2.40 2.01
CA VAL A 236 13.23 1.15 1.96
C VAL A 236 12.40 1.12 0.67
N LEU A 237 12.88 0.32 -0.28
CA LEU A 237 12.35 0.21 -1.63
C LEU A 237 11.49 -1.06 -1.81
N GLY A 238 10.23 -0.87 -2.20
CA GLY A 238 9.35 -1.94 -2.67
C GLY A 238 9.45 -2.11 -4.19
N VAL A 239 9.25 -3.34 -4.68
CA VAL A 239 9.34 -3.67 -6.11
C VAL A 239 8.20 -4.59 -6.54
N SER A 240 7.88 -4.58 -7.84
CA SER A 240 6.88 -5.50 -8.41
C SER A 240 7.51 -6.68 -9.15
N GLY A 241 8.79 -6.60 -9.51
CA GLY A 241 9.56 -7.70 -10.10
C GLY A 241 11.06 -7.51 -9.94
N MET A 242 11.78 -8.63 -9.79
CA MET A 242 13.23 -8.71 -9.65
C MET A 242 13.78 -9.67 -10.70
N SER A 243 14.74 -9.21 -11.50
CA SER A 243 15.42 -10.00 -12.51
C SER A 243 16.89 -9.62 -12.58
N LEU A 244 17.79 -10.59 -12.77
CA LEU A 244 19.21 -10.30 -13.00
C LEU A 244 19.44 -9.38 -14.21
N ALA A 245 18.72 -9.65 -15.31
CA ALA A 245 18.87 -8.89 -16.55
C ALA A 245 18.20 -7.51 -16.47
N ALA A 246 16.96 -7.45 -15.98
CA ALA A 246 16.16 -6.21 -15.97
C ALA A 246 16.35 -5.34 -14.72
N GLY A 247 16.95 -5.88 -13.66
CA GLY A 247 17.07 -5.23 -12.35
C GLY A 247 15.76 -5.28 -11.56
N LEU A 248 15.48 -4.21 -10.83
CA LEU A 248 14.24 -3.98 -10.11
C LEU A 248 13.22 -3.30 -11.03
N THR A 249 11.99 -3.79 -11.08
CA THR A 249 11.00 -3.33 -12.06
C THR A 249 9.62 -3.05 -11.45
N SER A 250 8.86 -2.15 -12.07
CA SER A 250 7.44 -1.89 -11.77
C SER A 250 6.62 -1.65 -13.04
N PRO A 251 5.33 -2.02 -13.08
CA PRO A 251 4.48 -1.82 -14.25
C PRO A 251 4.06 -0.35 -14.43
N ASN A 252 4.00 0.43 -13.36
CA ASN A 252 3.51 1.80 -13.38
C ASN A 252 4.65 2.78 -13.66
N THR A 253 4.64 3.40 -14.83
CA THR A 253 5.73 4.26 -15.28
C THR A 253 5.86 5.54 -14.45
N LEU A 254 4.76 6.09 -13.91
CA LEU A 254 4.79 7.26 -13.03
C LEU A 254 5.38 6.91 -11.67
N GLU A 255 4.99 5.75 -11.10
CA GLU A 255 5.62 5.25 -9.88
C GLU A 255 7.12 5.05 -10.08
N VAL A 256 7.53 4.45 -11.19
CA VAL A 256 8.96 4.24 -11.48
C VAL A 256 9.74 5.55 -11.50
N ALA A 257 9.19 6.64 -12.04
CA ALA A 257 9.88 7.94 -12.02
C ALA A 257 10.10 8.45 -10.59
N THR A 258 9.08 8.36 -9.72
CA THR A 258 9.22 8.71 -8.31
C THR A 258 10.19 7.80 -7.57
N LEU A 259 10.14 6.48 -7.82
CA LEU A 259 11.06 5.52 -7.19
C LEU A 259 12.51 5.75 -7.63
N GLN A 260 12.73 6.14 -8.89
CA GLN A 260 14.06 6.54 -9.38
C GLN A 260 14.57 7.80 -8.68
N ALA A 261 13.70 8.77 -8.42
CA ALA A 261 14.06 9.96 -7.65
C ALA A 261 14.42 9.62 -6.19
N PHE A 262 13.70 8.67 -5.56
CA PHE A 262 14.07 8.13 -4.25
C PHE A 262 15.44 7.45 -4.26
N VAL A 263 15.69 6.57 -5.23
CA VAL A 263 16.98 5.85 -5.35
C VAL A 263 18.13 6.84 -5.51
N ALA A 264 17.95 7.90 -6.33
CA ALA A 264 18.97 8.91 -6.52
C ALA A 264 19.25 9.77 -5.26
N ALA A 265 18.28 9.90 -4.36
CA ALA A 265 18.40 10.68 -3.12
C ALA A 265 19.00 9.89 -1.95
N ALA A 266 19.14 8.56 -2.10
CA ALA A 266 19.51 7.66 -1.02
C ALA A 266 21.00 7.33 -1.00
N GLY A 267 21.61 7.35 0.19
CA GLY A 267 22.97 6.88 0.43
C GLY A 267 23.07 5.35 0.54
N ARG A 268 22.00 4.69 1.00
CA ARG A 268 21.88 3.24 1.08
C ARG A 268 20.50 2.77 0.65
N VAL A 269 20.42 1.80 -0.26
CA VAL A 269 19.17 1.24 -0.79
C VAL A 269 18.93 -0.17 -0.24
N VAL A 270 17.86 -0.29 0.55
CA VAL A 270 17.37 -1.54 1.12
C VAL A 270 16.09 -1.96 0.38
N VAL A 271 16.18 -3.02 -0.41
CA VAL A 271 15.04 -3.60 -1.12
C VAL A 271 14.31 -4.57 -0.21
N ALA A 272 12.99 -4.39 -0.08
CA ALA A 272 12.12 -5.27 0.69
C ALA A 272 11.14 -5.99 -0.25
N ALA A 273 11.40 -7.27 -0.54
CA ALA A 273 10.66 -8.01 -1.55
C ALA A 273 10.58 -9.51 -1.25
N ASP A 274 9.40 -10.09 -1.43
CA ASP A 274 9.23 -11.55 -1.39
C ASP A 274 9.87 -12.24 -2.61
N SER A 275 10.28 -13.49 -2.44
CA SER A 275 10.90 -14.33 -3.46
C SER A 275 10.00 -14.58 -4.66
N ALA A 276 8.67 -14.46 -4.49
CA ALA A 276 7.71 -14.54 -5.59
C ALA A 276 7.86 -13.38 -6.61
N LYS A 277 8.65 -12.34 -6.30
CA LYS A 277 9.05 -11.31 -7.27
C LYS A 277 10.26 -11.70 -8.10
N TRP A 278 11.02 -12.72 -7.71
CA TRP A 278 12.20 -13.18 -8.44
C TRP A 278 11.84 -13.81 -9.79
N GLY A 279 12.69 -13.60 -10.79
CA GLY A 279 12.49 -14.11 -12.16
C GLY A 279 11.39 -13.38 -12.94
N THR A 280 10.78 -12.33 -12.37
CA THR A 280 9.72 -11.55 -13.01
C THR A 280 10.25 -10.18 -13.42
N ALA A 281 9.82 -9.70 -14.59
CA ALA A 281 10.12 -8.36 -15.08
C ALA A 281 8.83 -7.63 -15.41
N ALA A 282 8.66 -6.44 -14.87
CA ALA A 282 7.58 -5.53 -15.20
C ALA A 282 8.01 -4.51 -16.28
N LEU A 283 7.07 -3.65 -16.67
CA LEU A 283 7.19 -2.79 -17.84
C LEU A 283 8.42 -1.87 -17.84
N ARG A 284 8.81 -1.34 -16.67
CA ARG A 284 9.90 -0.37 -16.57
C ARG A 284 10.82 -0.66 -15.39
N THR A 285 12.12 -0.51 -15.62
CA THR A 285 13.17 -0.64 -14.60
C THR A 285 13.19 0.57 -13.67
N ILE A 286 13.14 0.30 -12.37
CA ILE A 286 13.38 1.25 -11.28
C ILE A 286 14.87 1.49 -11.16
N ALA A 287 15.63 0.44 -10.82
CA ALA A 287 17.06 0.49 -10.58
C ALA A 287 17.73 -0.81 -11.01
N ARG A 288 19.03 -0.73 -11.29
CA ARG A 288 19.89 -1.89 -11.51
C ARG A 288 20.48 -2.35 -10.16
N TRP A 289 21.01 -3.57 -10.13
CA TRP A 289 21.54 -4.20 -8.91
C TRP A 289 22.79 -3.50 -8.35
N ASP A 290 23.52 -2.74 -9.16
CA ASP A 290 24.64 -1.90 -8.74
C ASP A 290 24.22 -0.72 -7.84
N ALA A 291 22.94 -0.37 -7.83
CA ALA A 291 22.36 0.64 -6.95
C ALA A 291 21.71 0.03 -5.69
N VAL A 292 21.84 -1.28 -5.46
CA VAL A 292 21.22 -1.99 -4.33
C VAL A 292 22.29 -2.41 -3.35
N ASP A 293 22.17 -1.99 -2.09
CA ASP A 293 23.10 -2.39 -1.04
C ASP A 293 22.61 -3.65 -0.32
N VAL A 294 21.32 -3.72 -0.02
CA VAL A 294 20.71 -4.81 0.74
C VAL A 294 19.44 -5.30 0.08
N LEU A 295 19.28 -6.61 -0.06
CA LEU A 295 18.02 -7.27 -0.37
C LEU A 295 17.53 -8.03 0.86
N VAL A 296 16.37 -7.64 1.40
CA VAL A 296 15.66 -8.40 2.44
C VAL A 296 14.51 -9.16 1.79
N THR A 297 14.56 -10.49 1.91
CA THR A 297 13.64 -11.41 1.22
C THR A 297 13.36 -12.65 2.08
N ASP A 298 12.37 -13.46 1.72
CA ASP A 298 12.10 -14.73 2.39
C ASP A 298 13.09 -15.84 1.98
N ASP A 299 13.11 -16.93 2.75
CA ASP A 299 14.02 -18.06 2.57
C ASP A 299 13.74 -18.94 1.35
N ALA A 300 12.69 -18.65 0.56
CA ALA A 300 12.43 -19.35 -0.69
C ALA A 300 13.18 -18.77 -1.91
N LEU A 301 14.01 -17.74 -1.72
CA LEU A 301 14.90 -17.25 -2.79
C LEU A 301 15.95 -18.32 -3.14
N PRO A 302 16.07 -18.76 -4.41
CA PRO A 302 17.02 -19.79 -4.81
C PRO A 302 18.50 -19.42 -4.53
N ALA A 303 19.32 -20.40 -4.16
CA ALA A 303 20.73 -20.16 -3.83
C ALA A 303 21.55 -19.60 -5.01
N ASP A 304 21.26 -20.06 -6.24
CA ASP A 304 21.86 -19.54 -7.47
C ASP A 304 21.49 -18.08 -7.74
N ALA A 305 20.28 -17.66 -7.34
CA ALA A 305 19.88 -16.27 -7.37
C ALA A 305 20.73 -15.41 -6.43
N ILE A 306 20.96 -15.87 -5.20
CA ILE A 306 21.78 -15.17 -4.20
C ILE A 306 23.23 -15.02 -4.70
N GLU A 307 23.81 -16.08 -5.24
CA GLU A 307 25.16 -16.06 -5.82
C GLU A 307 25.26 -15.08 -7.00
N ALA A 308 24.24 -15.06 -7.87
CA ALA A 308 24.23 -14.19 -9.04
C ALA A 308 24.07 -12.70 -8.72
N LEU A 309 23.56 -12.35 -7.54
CA LEU A 309 23.44 -10.96 -7.07
C LEU A 309 24.76 -10.35 -6.57
N GLY A 310 25.88 -11.09 -6.66
CA GLY A 310 27.20 -10.73 -6.14
C GLY A 310 27.47 -9.23 -5.97
N GLY A 311 27.77 -8.82 -4.74
CA GLY A 311 27.95 -7.42 -4.35
C GLY A 311 26.78 -6.84 -3.55
N VAL A 312 25.60 -7.46 -3.63
CA VAL A 312 24.43 -7.11 -2.79
C VAL A 312 24.42 -7.94 -1.51
N GLU A 313 24.20 -7.32 -0.35
CA GLU A 313 23.98 -8.02 0.91
C GLU A 313 22.57 -8.65 0.91
N VAL A 314 22.47 -9.98 0.83
CA VAL A 314 21.17 -10.67 0.88
C VAL A 314 20.88 -11.15 2.29
N ARG A 315 19.74 -10.71 2.84
CA ARG A 315 19.20 -11.16 4.13
C ARG A 315 17.92 -11.94 3.91
N THR A 316 17.99 -13.25 4.15
CA THR A 316 16.83 -14.14 4.10
C THR A 316 16.14 -14.23 5.46
N VAL A 317 14.81 -14.25 5.48
CA VAL A 317 14.00 -14.47 6.68
C VAL A 317 13.05 -15.64 6.50
N SER A 318 12.83 -16.41 7.55
CA SER A 318 11.82 -17.47 7.57
C SER A 318 10.49 -16.89 8.04
N ALA A 319 9.42 -17.13 7.28
CA ALA A 319 8.06 -16.72 7.66
C ALA A 319 7.45 -17.62 8.75
N HIS A 320 8.07 -18.77 9.03
CA HIS A 320 7.65 -19.74 10.03
C HIS A 320 8.79 -19.96 11.05
N PRO A 321 8.51 -19.92 12.37
CA PRO A 321 9.48 -20.23 13.41
C PRO A 321 9.83 -21.72 13.50
#